data_AF-A0A6J4RV38-F1
#
_entry.id   AF-A0A6J4RV38-F1
#
_cell.length_a   1.000
_cell.length_b   1.000
_cell.length_c   1.000
_cell.angle_alpha   90.00
_cell.angle_beta   90.00
_cell.angle_gamma   90.00
#
_symmetry.space_group_name_H-M   'P 1'
#
loop_
_entity.id
_entity.type
_entity.pdbx_description
1 polymer ?
#
loop_
_entity_poly.entity_id
_entity_poly.type
_entity_poly.pdbx_seq_one_letter_code
_entity_poly.pdbx_strand_id
1 'polypeptide(L)'
;ASRIVAGRRSDQAGARLPLLRRVALRNAVLLALVAGLTAGPGLLLYPVLAAAAVSTMSWNGLAFTAAAELSGRLRAGTAMSLQNTVVAVASSAAPVAFGGLVEAAGWAPGFALCAVAPAVAFAVLRPLQAEEAERAGRRVRIPNPRLPRSAT
;
A
#
# COMPACT_ATOMS: atom_id res chain seq x y z
N ALA A 1 18.27 15.85 0.62
CA ALA A 1 18.23 15.39 -0.79
C ALA A 1 17.14 14.32 -1.07
N SER A 2 16.97 13.30 -0.23
CA SER A 2 15.96 12.23 -0.42
C SER A 2 14.50 12.71 -0.49
N ARG A 3 14.13 13.74 0.31
CA ARG A 3 12.78 14.34 0.28
C ARG A 3 12.45 15.08 -1.02
N ILE A 4 13.44 15.66 -1.70
CA ILE A 4 13.24 16.47 -2.91
C ILE A 4 13.09 15.57 -4.15
N VAL A 5 13.84 14.46 -4.20
CA VAL A 5 13.69 13.46 -5.27
C VAL A 5 12.42 12.61 -5.08
N ALA A 6 12.06 12.30 -3.82
CA ALA A 6 10.78 11.67 -3.50
C ALA A 6 9.59 12.60 -3.83
N GLY A 7 9.73 13.91 -3.59
CA GLY A 7 8.74 14.93 -3.95
C GLY A 7 8.49 15.02 -5.46
N ARG A 8 9.54 15.09 -6.30
CA ARG A 8 9.37 15.12 -7.77
C ARG A 8 8.77 13.83 -8.36
N ARG A 9 9.05 12.67 -7.77
CA ARG A 9 8.37 11.40 -8.14
C ARG A 9 6.94 11.32 -7.62
N SER A 10 6.60 12.03 -6.55
CA SER A 10 5.24 12.17 -6.03
C SER A 10 4.40 13.11 -6.92
N ASP A 11 4.99 14.20 -7.40
CA ASP A 11 4.30 15.19 -8.25
C ASP A 11 4.05 14.70 -9.68
N GLN A 12 4.91 13.82 -10.22
CA GLN A 12 4.66 13.18 -11.51
C GLN A 12 3.67 12.01 -11.44
N ALA A 13 3.24 11.58 -10.24
CA ALA A 13 2.39 10.40 -10.09
C ALA A 13 0.89 10.71 -10.21
N GLY A 14 0.41 11.91 -9.84
CA GLY A 14 -0.98 12.37 -10.03
C GLY A 14 -2.11 11.50 -9.43
N ALA A 15 -1.78 10.32 -8.90
CA ALA A 15 -2.65 9.24 -8.48
C ALA A 15 -1.97 8.52 -7.33
N ARG A 16 -2.63 8.45 -6.17
CA ARG A 16 -2.06 7.87 -4.93
C ARG A 16 -2.10 6.35 -4.93
N LEU A 17 -3.00 5.79 -5.71
CA LEU A 17 -3.25 4.36 -5.76
C LEU A 17 -2.15 3.55 -6.49
N PRO A 18 -1.54 4.03 -7.60
CA PRO A 18 -0.32 3.44 -8.15
C PRO A 18 0.84 3.38 -7.15
N LEU A 19 1.00 4.40 -6.30
CA LEU A 19 2.04 4.42 -5.27
C LEU A 19 1.77 3.37 -4.19
N LEU A 20 0.52 3.30 -3.71
CA LEU A 20 0.10 2.29 -2.73
C LEU A 20 0.29 0.86 -3.27
N ARG A 21 -0.05 0.64 -4.55
CA ARG A 21 0.16 -0.64 -5.24
C ARG A 21 1.64 -1.02 -5.34
N ARG A 22 2.55 -0.07 -5.63
CA ARG A 22 4.00 -0.33 -5.65
C ARG A 22 4.53 -0.72 -4.27
N VAL A 23 4.04 -0.10 -3.20
CA VAL A 23 4.42 -0.45 -1.83
C VAL A 23 3.90 -1.85 -1.47
N ALA A 24 2.67 -2.20 -1.87
CA ALA A 24 2.12 -3.54 -1.70
C ALA A 24 2.98 -4.60 -2.40
N LEU A 25 3.36 -4.38 -3.67
CA LEU A 25 4.24 -5.28 -4.40
C LEU A 25 5.61 -5.42 -3.73
N ARG A 26 6.21 -4.30 -3.31
CA ARG A 26 7.50 -4.29 -2.60
C ARG A 26 7.43 -5.13 -1.32
N ASN A 27 6.37 -4.98 -0.53
CA ASN A 27 6.16 -5.77 0.68
C ASN A 27 6.01 -7.26 0.38
N ALA A 28 5.22 -7.62 -0.65
CA ALA A 28 5.04 -9.01 -1.05
C ALA A 28 6.36 -9.67 -1.47
N VAL A 29 7.17 -8.96 -2.28
CA VAL A 29 8.49 -9.46 -2.70
C VAL A 29 9.45 -9.59 -1.52
N LEU A 30 9.53 -8.58 -0.64
CA LEU A 30 10.42 -8.64 0.53
C LEU A 30 10.06 -9.79 1.47
N LEU A 31 8.77 -10.00 1.75
CA LEU A 31 8.33 -11.10 2.62
C LEU A 31 8.53 -12.48 1.95
N ALA A 32 8.32 -12.59 0.64
CA ALA A 32 8.63 -13.81 -0.09
C ALA A 32 10.14 -14.11 -0.12
N LEU A 33 10.99 -13.08 -0.22
CA LEU A 33 12.44 -13.22 -0.10
C LEU A 33 12.85 -13.66 1.29
N VAL A 34 12.25 -13.10 2.35
CA VAL A 34 12.48 -13.58 3.73
C VAL A 34 12.10 -15.06 3.83
N ALA A 35 10.94 -15.46 3.30
CA ALA A 35 10.49 -16.85 3.32
C ALA A 35 11.45 -17.80 2.59
N GLY A 36 12.03 -17.39 1.46
CA GLY A 36 13.01 -18.20 0.72
C GLY A 36 14.40 -18.23 1.37
N LEU A 37 14.75 -17.19 2.14
CA LEU A 37 16.06 -17.07 2.80
C LEU A 37 16.08 -17.66 4.22
N THR A 38 14.96 -18.19 4.74
CA THR A 38 14.92 -18.74 6.11
C THR A 38 15.88 -19.90 6.33
N ALA A 39 16.24 -20.64 5.27
CA ALA A 39 17.23 -21.73 5.31
C ALA A 39 18.64 -21.30 4.87
N GLY A 40 18.83 -20.03 4.51
CA GLY A 40 20.08 -19.49 3.97
C GLY A 40 20.99 -18.83 5.02
N PRO A 41 22.12 -18.26 4.57
CA PRO A 41 23.07 -17.58 5.47
C PRO A 41 22.45 -16.30 6.08
N GLY A 42 22.60 -16.15 7.39
CA GLY A 42 22.06 -15.01 8.16
C GLY A 42 22.48 -13.63 7.64
N LEU A 43 23.66 -13.54 7.00
CA LEU A 43 24.18 -12.32 6.40
C LEU A 43 23.24 -11.73 5.32
N LEU A 44 22.49 -12.57 4.61
CA LEU A 44 21.47 -12.12 3.64
C LEU A 44 20.09 -11.97 4.30
N LEU A 45 19.76 -12.83 5.26
CA LEU A 45 18.45 -12.82 5.92
C LEU A 45 18.23 -11.54 6.74
N TYR A 46 19.17 -11.16 7.60
CA TYR A 46 19.01 -10.00 8.49
C TYR A 46 18.77 -8.66 7.76
N PRO A 47 19.53 -8.28 6.72
CA PRO A 47 19.27 -7.03 6.01
C PRO A 47 17.94 -7.06 5.25
N VAL A 48 17.56 -8.20 4.68
CA VAL A 48 16.26 -8.34 3.98
C VAL A 48 15.10 -8.26 4.98
N LEU A 49 15.24 -8.87 6.14
CA LEU A 49 14.26 -8.80 7.22
C LEU A 49 14.11 -7.37 7.76
N ALA A 50 15.22 -6.65 7.96
CA ALA A 50 15.20 -5.25 8.34
C ALA A 50 14.52 -4.37 7.27
N ALA A 51 14.84 -4.58 6.00
CA ALA A 51 14.21 -3.88 4.89
C ALA A 51 12.70 -4.17 4.82
N ALA A 52 12.29 -5.43 5.02
CA ALA A 52 10.88 -5.83 5.09
C ALA A 52 10.16 -5.10 6.23
N ALA A 53 10.74 -5.09 7.44
CA ALA A 53 10.17 -4.43 8.61
C ALA A 53 10.00 -2.91 8.43
N VAL A 54 11.03 -2.22 7.92
CA VAL A 54 10.95 -0.78 7.64
C VAL A 54 9.89 -0.50 6.57
N SER A 55 9.85 -1.35 5.53
CA SER A 55 8.89 -1.22 4.45
C SER A 55 7.45 -1.40 4.92
N THR A 56 7.17 -2.39 5.77
CA THR A 56 5.84 -2.67 6.33
C THR A 56 5.40 -1.64 7.36
N MET A 57 6.26 -0.74 7.84
CA MET A 57 5.84 0.38 8.68
C MET A 57 5.47 1.64 7.87
N SER A 58 5.99 1.76 6.65
CA SER A 58 5.93 3.00 5.85
C SER A 58 4.60 3.30 5.14
N TRP A 59 3.65 2.36 5.11
CA TRP A 59 2.44 2.46 4.25
C TRP A 59 1.23 3.11 4.91
N ASN A 60 1.19 3.20 6.25
CA ASN A 60 0.00 3.65 6.99
C ASN A 60 -0.49 5.03 6.54
N GLY A 61 0.41 6.02 6.45
CA GLY A 61 0.05 7.38 6.02
C GLY A 61 -0.45 7.46 4.57
N LEU A 62 0.10 6.64 3.67
CA LEU A 62 -0.37 6.55 2.28
C LEU A 62 -1.79 5.99 2.20
N ALA A 63 -2.07 4.95 2.99
CA ALA A 63 -3.37 4.31 3.04
C ALA A 63 -4.45 5.23 3.66
N PHE A 64 -4.14 5.94 4.75
CA PHE A 64 -5.07 6.94 5.33
C PHE A 64 -5.41 8.04 4.33
N THR A 65 -4.40 8.52 3.60
CA THR A 65 -4.65 9.60 2.64
C THR A 65 -5.45 9.12 1.44
N ALA A 66 -5.16 7.91 0.93
CA ALA A 66 -5.94 7.30 -0.15
C ALA A 66 -7.39 7.01 0.28
N ALA A 67 -7.60 6.53 1.51
CA ALA A 67 -8.94 6.27 2.04
C ALA A 67 -9.77 7.56 2.14
N ALA A 68 -9.17 8.65 2.64
CA ALA A 68 -9.82 9.95 2.75
C ALA A 68 -10.21 10.53 1.37
N GLU A 69 -9.33 10.37 0.37
CA GLU A 69 -9.60 10.81 -1.00
C GLU A 69 -10.70 9.98 -1.66
N LEU A 70 -10.73 8.67 -1.43
CA LEU A 70 -11.80 7.79 -1.95
C LEU A 70 -13.16 8.09 -1.29
N SER A 71 -13.18 8.35 0.03
CA SER A 71 -14.42 8.53 0.79
C SER A 71 -15.04 9.93 0.68
N GLY A 72 -14.26 10.93 0.25
CA GLY A 72 -14.67 12.33 0.23
C GLY A 72 -14.70 13.01 1.61
N ARG A 73 -14.82 14.35 1.62
CA ARG A 73 -14.65 15.19 2.83
C ARG A 73 -15.59 14.85 3.99
N LEU A 74 -16.82 14.46 3.69
CA LEU A 74 -17.87 14.21 4.70
C LEU A 74 -17.71 12.85 5.42
N ARG A 75 -17.00 11.88 4.82
CA ARG A 75 -16.85 10.52 5.36
C ARG A 75 -15.40 10.13 5.64
N ALA A 76 -14.47 11.07 5.52
CA ALA A 76 -13.04 10.85 5.76
C ALA A 76 -12.75 10.36 7.19
N GLY A 77 -13.39 10.96 8.20
CA GLY A 77 -13.24 10.53 9.59
C GLY A 77 -13.70 9.09 9.83
N THR A 78 -14.85 8.71 9.25
CA THR A 78 -15.40 7.34 9.34
C THR A 78 -14.54 6.32 8.62
N ALA A 79 -13.98 6.68 7.45
CA ALA A 79 -13.08 5.81 6.72
C ALA A 79 -11.76 5.58 7.48
N MET A 80 -11.20 6.62 8.10
CA MET A 80 -9.98 6.52 8.90
C MET A 80 -10.19 5.68 10.17
N SER A 81 -11.33 5.85 10.86
CA SER A 81 -11.62 5.05 12.06
C SER A 81 -11.82 3.58 11.72
N LEU A 82 -12.54 3.27 10.63
CA LEU A 82 -12.69 1.89 10.14
C LEU A 82 -11.34 1.27 9.81
N GLN A 83 -10.46 2.00 9.11
CA GLN A 83 -9.11 1.54 8.82
C GLN A 83 -8.33 1.22 10.10
N ASN A 84 -8.39 2.10 11.09
CA ASN A 84 -7.70 1.89 12.37
C ASN A 84 -8.22 0.64 13.10
N THR A 85 -9.53 0.42 13.10
CA THR A 85 -10.13 -0.80 13.68
C THR A 85 -9.65 -2.05 12.95
N VAL A 86 -9.63 -2.04 11.62
CA VAL A 86 -9.13 -3.18 10.82
C VAL A 86 -7.67 -3.46 11.13
N VAL A 87 -6.83 -2.43 11.22
CA VAL A 87 -5.41 -2.59 11.58
C VAL A 87 -5.26 -3.11 13.01
N ALA A 88 -6.06 -2.65 13.96
CA ALA A 88 -6.01 -3.11 15.35
C ALA A 88 -6.38 -4.60 15.46
N VAL A 89 -7.45 -5.03 14.81
CA VAL A 89 -7.88 -6.44 14.77
C VAL A 89 -6.86 -7.31 14.04
N ALA A 90 -6.32 -6.84 12.90
CA ALA A 90 -5.28 -7.55 12.20
C ALA A 90 -4.00 -7.69 13.05
N SER A 91 -3.63 -6.65 13.78
CA SER A 91 -2.43 -6.63 14.62
C SER A 91 -2.56 -7.55 15.85
N SER A 92 -3.78 -7.80 16.34
CA SER A 92 -3.99 -8.77 17.43
C SER A 92 -4.02 -10.21 16.91
N ALA A 93 -4.62 -10.45 15.74
CA ALA A 93 -4.73 -11.79 15.17
C ALA A 93 -3.43 -12.29 14.51
N ALA A 94 -2.67 -11.40 13.87
CA ALA A 94 -1.50 -11.77 13.08
C ALA A 94 -0.39 -12.48 13.89
N PRO A 95 0.01 -12.03 15.10
CA PRO A 95 1.03 -12.72 15.88
C PRO A 95 0.62 -14.15 16.28
N VAL A 96 -0.67 -14.35 16.61
CA VAL A 96 -1.21 -15.66 17.00
C VAL A 96 -1.20 -16.62 15.82
N ALA A 97 -1.74 -16.19 14.67
CA ALA A 97 -1.75 -16.99 13.45
C ALA A 97 -0.32 -17.31 12.95
N PHE A 98 0.58 -16.32 13.01
CA PHE A 98 1.97 -16.49 12.63
C PHE A 98 2.70 -17.46 13.57
N GLY A 99 2.56 -17.27 14.89
CA GLY A 99 3.18 -18.14 15.89
C GLY A 99 2.75 -19.59 15.74
N GLY A 100 1.44 -19.85 15.63
CA GLY A 100 0.92 -21.21 15.46
C GLY A 100 1.38 -21.85 14.15
N LEU A 101 1.49 -21.09 13.06
CA LEU A 101 1.99 -21.62 11.79
C LEU A 101 3.50 -21.92 11.84
N VAL A 102 4.28 -21.06 12.50
CA VAL A 102 5.72 -21.27 12.67
C VAL A 102 5.99 -22.48 13.56
N GLU A 103 5.20 -22.68 14.61
CA GLU A 103 5.30 -23.87 15.46
C GLU A 103 4.99 -25.16 14.69
N ALA A 104 3.95 -25.16 13.85
CA ALA A 104 3.52 -26.34 13.11
C ALA A 104 4.37 -26.67 11.88
N ALA A 105 4.85 -25.66 11.15
CA ALA A 105 5.43 -25.82 9.81
C ALA A 105 6.77 -25.07 9.60
N GLY A 106 7.25 -24.34 10.61
CA GLY A 106 8.50 -23.61 10.57
C GLY A 106 8.41 -22.19 9.99
N TRP A 107 9.56 -21.52 9.95
CA TRP A 107 9.65 -20.10 9.60
C TRP A 107 9.28 -19.77 8.15
N ALA A 108 9.66 -20.64 7.20
CA ALA A 108 9.39 -20.44 5.77
C ALA A 108 7.89 -20.26 5.46
N PRO A 109 7.00 -21.21 5.83
CA PRO A 109 5.57 -21.04 5.60
C PRO A 109 4.96 -19.89 6.40
N GLY A 110 5.47 -19.57 7.60
CA GLY A 110 5.07 -18.39 8.35
C GLY A 110 5.24 -17.09 7.55
N PHE A 111 6.44 -16.87 7.01
CA PHE A 111 6.72 -15.67 6.20
C PHE A 111 6.03 -15.72 4.83
N ALA A 112 5.86 -16.91 4.25
CA ALA A 112 5.10 -17.06 3.01
C ALA A 112 3.63 -16.64 3.19
N LEU A 113 3.00 -17.00 4.32
CA LEU A 113 1.66 -16.54 4.66
C LEU A 113 1.61 -15.01 4.79
N CYS A 114 2.61 -14.40 5.42
CA CYS A 114 2.69 -12.94 5.51
C CYS A 114 2.81 -12.26 4.14
N ALA A 115 3.43 -12.90 3.16
CA ALA A 115 3.55 -12.38 1.78
C ALA A 115 2.21 -12.42 1.02
N VAL A 116 1.26 -13.28 1.41
CA VAL A 116 -0.07 -13.38 0.77
C VAL A 116 -0.87 -12.08 0.95
N ALA A 117 -0.90 -11.51 2.16
CA ALA A 117 -1.68 -10.30 2.43
C ALA A 117 -1.34 -9.11 1.51
N PRO A 118 -0.07 -8.69 1.37
CA PRO A 118 0.29 -7.62 0.43
C PRO A 118 0.14 -8.03 -1.04
N ALA A 119 0.24 -9.32 -1.38
CA ALA A 119 -0.04 -9.80 -2.74
C ALA A 119 -1.54 -9.66 -3.09
N VAL A 120 -2.42 -10.01 -2.15
CA VAL A 120 -3.87 -9.79 -2.26
C VAL A 120 -4.17 -8.30 -2.37
N ALA A 121 -3.54 -7.47 -1.53
CA ALA A 121 -3.69 -6.01 -1.62
C ALA A 121 -3.27 -5.48 -3.01
N PHE A 122 -2.17 -5.96 -3.57
CA PHE A 122 -1.74 -5.62 -4.94
C PHE A 122 -2.78 -6.02 -6.00
N ALA A 123 -3.42 -7.18 -5.86
CA ALA A 123 -4.47 -7.63 -6.77
C ALA A 123 -5.75 -6.78 -6.64
N VAL A 124 -6.23 -6.56 -5.41
CA VAL A 124 -7.46 -5.81 -5.11
C VAL A 124 -7.35 -4.33 -5.50
N LEU A 125 -6.16 -3.74 -5.42
CA LEU A 125 -5.93 -2.35 -5.84
C LEU A 125 -5.91 -2.15 -7.37
N ARG A 126 -5.91 -3.24 -8.17
CA ARG A 126 -5.87 -3.17 -9.65
C ARG A 126 -7.09 -2.47 -10.27
N PRO A 127 -8.34 -2.89 -10.00
CA PRO A 127 -9.51 -2.25 -10.57
C PRO A 127 -9.61 -0.77 -10.18
N LEU A 128 -9.33 -0.46 -8.92
CA LEU A 128 -9.37 0.91 -8.41
C LEU A 128 -8.36 1.83 -9.12
N GLN A 129 -7.18 1.32 -9.49
CA GLN A 129 -6.20 2.08 -10.28
C GLN A 129 -6.69 2.34 -11.70
N ALA A 130 -7.38 1.38 -12.31
CA ALA A 130 -7.97 1.54 -13.63
C ALA A 130 -9.06 2.62 -13.62
N GLU A 131 -9.91 2.64 -12.59
CA GLU A 131 -10.92 3.68 -12.40
C GLU A 131 -10.31 5.08 -12.20
N GLU A 132 -9.24 5.20 -11.43
CA GLU A 132 -8.56 6.48 -11.20
C GLU A 132 -7.94 7.01 -12.52
N ALA A 133 -7.32 6.13 -13.31
CA ALA A 133 -6.79 6.46 -14.64
C ALA A 133 -7.89 6.89 -15.62
N GLU A 134 -9.05 6.23 -15.58
CA GLU A 134 -10.19 6.58 -16.42
C GLU A 134 -10.80 7.95 -16.02
N ARG A 135 -10.93 8.23 -14.72
CA ARG A 135 -11.39 9.53 -14.21
C ARG A 135 -10.44 10.66 -14.58
N ALA A 136 -9.13 10.42 -14.51
CA ALA A 136 -8.12 11.38 -14.96
C ALA A 136 -8.26 11.68 -16.46
N GLY A 137 -8.48 10.64 -17.29
CA GLY A 137 -8.74 10.79 -18.72
C GLY A 137 -10.01 11.59 -19.03
N ARG A 138 -11.10 11.39 -18.27
CA ARG A 138 -12.34 12.17 -18.42
C ARG A 138 -12.16 13.65 -18.07
N ARG A 139 -11.40 13.98 -17.01
CA ARG A 139 -11.14 15.39 -16.63
C ARG A 139 -10.39 16.18 -17.71
N VAL A 140 -9.45 15.53 -18.40
CA VAL A 140 -8.72 16.15 -19.52
C VAL A 140 -9.62 16.31 -20.74
N ARG A 141 -10.60 15.41 -20.94
CA ARG A 141 -11.49 15.39 -22.10
C ARG A 141 -12.65 16.39 -22.01
N ILE A 142 -13.01 16.91 -20.84
CA ILE A 142 -14.04 17.96 -20.73
C ILE A 142 -13.36 19.31 -21.06
N PRO A 143 -13.64 19.95 -22.21
CA PRO A 143 -13.21 21.32 -22.45
C PRO A 143 -13.80 22.18 -21.34
N ASN A 144 -12.93 22.91 -20.66
CA ASN A 144 -13.30 23.88 -19.63
C ASN A 144 -14.38 24.80 -20.23
N PRO A 145 -15.66 24.75 -19.77
CA PRO A 145 -16.66 25.71 -20.20
C PRO A 145 -16.29 27.02 -19.49
N ARG A 146 -15.30 27.73 -20.04
CA ARG A 146 -14.93 29.06 -19.59
C ARG A 146 -16.13 29.95 -19.81
N LEU A 147 -16.72 30.34 -18.68
CA LEU A 147 -17.37 31.60 -18.31
C LEU A 147 -17.91 32.47 -19.46
N PRO A 148 -19.16 32.97 -19.36
CA PRO A 148 -19.70 33.91 -20.33
C PRO A 148 -18.73 35.08 -20.50
N ARG A 149 -18.25 35.27 -21.73
CA ARG A 149 -17.51 36.47 -22.12
C ARG A 149 -18.47 37.64 -22.00
N SER A 150 -18.45 38.32 -20.86
CA SER A 150 -18.94 39.70 -20.77
C SER A 150 -17.99 40.56 -21.60
N ALA A 151 -18.39 40.86 -22.82
CA ALA A 151 -17.83 41.94 -23.61
C ALA A 151 -19.00 42.88 -23.95
N THR A 152 -19.05 43.97 -23.18
CA THR A 152 -19.47 45.33 -23.54
C THR A 152 -20.74 45.52 -24.35
#